data_AF-A0A4W5RR30-F1
#
_entry.id   AF-A0A4W5RR30-F1
#
_cell.length_a   1.000
_cell.length_b   1.000
_cell.length_c   1.000
_cell.angle_alpha   90.00
_cell.angle_beta   90.00
_cell.angle_gamma   90.00
#
_symmetry.space_group_name_H-M   'P 1'
#
loop_
_entity.id
_entity.type
_entity.pdbx_description
1 polymer ?
#
loop_
_entity_poly.entity_id
_entity_poly.type
_entity_poly.pdbx_seq_one_letter_code
_entity_poly.pdbx_strand_id
1 'polypeptide(L)'
;MDRSNKRRGRNSREESQESSSQRTKGGKSGRRRRLKPCSLREVEVTVGELGLGYDSDEILLFRYCSGRCTASRRRNYDIALEHTRRAGLIKKGRRDKVQYSPCCRPIAYEKDISFLDNNSRYHTVQEVLARECGCA
;
A
#
# COMPACT_ATOMS: atom_id res chain seq x y z
N MET A 1 22.34 76.72 -11.28
CA MET A 1 21.88 76.73 -12.69
C MET A 1 21.08 75.47 -12.91
N ASP A 2 19.76 75.60 -12.91
CA ASP A 2 18.82 74.51 -13.11
C ASP A 2 18.86 73.94 -14.53
N ARG A 3 18.55 72.66 -14.68
CA ARG A 3 17.68 72.20 -15.79
C ARG A 3 16.97 70.89 -15.47
N SER A 4 15.65 70.95 -15.54
CA SER A 4 14.73 69.87 -15.16
C SER A 4 14.53 68.84 -16.27
N ASN A 5 13.86 67.74 -15.91
CA ASN A 5 13.01 66.90 -16.78
C ASN A 5 13.62 66.18 -18.00
N LYS A 6 13.59 64.84 -17.92
CA LYS A 6 12.69 64.08 -18.81
C LYS A 6 12.17 62.80 -18.16
N ARG A 7 10.84 62.64 -18.10
CA ARG A 7 10.19 61.33 -17.84
C ARG A 7 10.28 60.45 -19.10
N ARG A 8 10.39 59.12 -18.93
CA ARG A 8 9.74 58.10 -19.77
C ARG A 8 10.00 56.70 -19.20
N GLY A 9 8.98 56.05 -18.65
CA GLY A 9 8.96 54.59 -18.48
C GLY A 9 8.56 53.90 -19.78
N ARG A 10 8.77 52.59 -19.88
CA ARG A 10 8.19 51.74 -20.94
C ARG A 10 7.80 50.37 -20.40
N ASN A 11 6.85 49.73 -21.08
CA ASN A 11 6.06 48.60 -20.59
C ASN A 11 6.60 47.24 -21.07
N SER A 12 6.05 46.16 -20.51
CA SER A 12 6.39 44.74 -20.65
C SER A 12 6.18 44.11 -22.05
N ARG A 13 6.53 42.81 -22.13
CA ARG A 13 6.19 41.76 -23.14
C ARG A 13 7.23 41.57 -24.27
N GLU A 14 7.89 40.40 -24.33
CA GLU A 14 7.56 39.11 -25.01
C GLU A 14 8.27 39.03 -26.38
N GLU A 15 8.58 37.87 -26.97
CA GLU A 15 8.33 36.47 -26.57
C GLU A 15 9.50 35.90 -25.69
N SER A 16 10.47 35.05 -26.07
CA SER A 16 10.70 34.23 -27.28
C SER A 16 11.54 32.96 -27.01
N GLN A 17 11.90 32.22 -28.07
CA GLN A 17 12.23 30.79 -28.08
C GLN A 17 13.71 30.50 -28.37
N GLU A 18 14.27 29.45 -27.76
CA GLU A 18 15.33 28.65 -28.41
C GLU A 18 15.25 27.17 -27.99
N SER A 19 15.56 26.26 -28.91
CA SER A 19 15.34 24.82 -28.75
C SER A 19 16.64 24.05 -28.58
N SER A 20 16.68 23.08 -27.65
CA SER A 20 17.74 22.06 -27.61
C SER A 20 17.15 20.66 -27.40
N SER A 21 17.26 19.82 -28.42
CA SER A 21 16.86 18.42 -28.35
C SER A 21 17.98 17.56 -27.76
N GLN A 22 17.82 17.07 -26.54
CA GLN A 22 18.63 15.95 -26.04
C GLN A 22 17.77 14.70 -25.83
N ARG A 23 17.94 13.74 -26.73
CA ARG A 23 17.31 12.41 -26.64
C ARG A 23 17.97 11.55 -25.56
N THR A 24 17.17 10.65 -25.01
CA THR A 24 17.60 9.41 -24.32
C THR A 24 18.63 9.54 -23.19
N LYS A 25 18.13 9.49 -21.97
CA LYS A 25 18.37 8.29 -21.15
C LYS A 25 17.03 7.75 -20.63
N GLY A 26 16.63 6.60 -21.16
CA GLY A 26 15.38 5.91 -20.81
C GLY A 26 15.44 5.32 -19.41
N GLY A 27 15.44 6.18 -18.40
CA GLY A 27 15.48 5.80 -17.00
C GLY A 27 14.21 5.06 -16.60
N LYS A 28 14.18 3.74 -16.80
CA LYS A 28 13.30 2.80 -16.07
C LYS A 28 13.71 2.72 -14.59
N SER A 29 13.81 3.89 -13.93
CA SER A 29 13.61 4.03 -12.50
C SER A 29 12.15 3.65 -12.25
N GLY A 30 11.91 2.34 -12.16
CA GLY A 30 10.58 1.75 -12.01
C GLY A 30 9.95 2.38 -10.78
N ARG A 31 9.03 3.33 -11.01
CA ARG A 31 8.49 4.28 -10.04
C ARG A 31 8.09 3.48 -8.80
N ARG A 32 8.96 3.46 -7.77
CA ARG A 32 8.79 2.65 -6.55
C ARG A 32 7.50 3.11 -5.91
N ARG A 33 6.38 2.45 -6.26
CA ARG A 33 5.02 2.80 -5.83
C ARG A 33 5.11 2.94 -4.32
N ARG A 34 5.00 4.17 -3.79
CA ARG A 34 5.20 4.44 -2.36
C ARG A 34 4.28 3.48 -1.61
N LEU A 35 4.87 2.47 -0.98
CA LEU A 35 4.11 1.32 -0.51
C LEU A 35 3.16 1.82 0.57
N LYS A 36 1.86 1.68 0.29
CA LYS A 36 0.79 2.28 1.10
C LYS A 36 0.94 1.84 2.56
N PRO A 37 0.61 2.69 3.54
CA PRO A 37 0.57 2.28 4.95
C PRO A 37 -0.38 1.09 5.13
N CYS A 38 -0.19 0.30 6.18
CA CYS A 38 -1.12 -0.76 6.55
C CYS A 38 -2.54 -0.21 6.63
N SER A 39 -3.45 -0.78 5.83
CA SER A 39 -4.79 -0.25 5.62
C SER A 39 -5.71 -1.32 5.02
N LEU A 40 -7.02 -1.11 5.21
CA LEU A 40 -8.04 -1.93 4.61
C LEU A 40 -8.08 -1.76 3.08
N ARG A 41 -8.46 -2.83 2.39
CA ARG A 41 -8.71 -2.93 0.95
C ARG A 41 -9.94 -3.79 0.73
N GLU A 42 -10.52 -3.62 -0.44
CA GLU A 42 -11.74 -4.28 -0.88
C GLU A 42 -11.52 -4.78 -2.30
N VAL A 43 -12.15 -5.89 -2.66
CA VAL A 43 -12.18 -6.47 -4.02
C VAL A 43 -13.44 -7.33 -4.13
N GLU A 44 -14.12 -7.28 -5.27
CA GLU A 44 -15.27 -8.15 -5.55
C GLU A 44 -14.77 -9.53 -6.00
N VAL A 45 -15.33 -10.59 -5.42
CA VAL A 45 -15.02 -12.01 -5.73
C VAL A 45 -16.30 -12.84 -5.55
N THR A 46 -16.35 -14.04 -6.13
CA THR A 46 -17.39 -15.02 -5.74
C THR A 46 -17.01 -15.77 -4.46
N VAL A 47 -18.00 -16.40 -3.81
CA VAL A 47 -17.76 -17.34 -2.70
C VAL A 47 -16.80 -18.47 -3.11
N GLY A 48 -16.96 -19.04 -4.31
CA GLY A 48 -16.08 -20.10 -4.81
C GLY A 48 -14.61 -19.67 -4.93
N GLU A 49 -14.35 -18.43 -5.35
CA GLU A 49 -12.99 -17.87 -5.46
C GLU A 49 -12.25 -17.74 -4.11
N LEU A 50 -12.95 -17.77 -2.98
CA LEU A 50 -12.33 -17.75 -1.65
C LEU A 50 -11.57 -19.06 -1.31
N GLY A 51 -11.81 -20.15 -2.07
CA GLY A 51 -11.14 -21.44 -1.84
C GLY A 51 -11.55 -22.15 -0.55
N LEU A 52 -12.69 -21.78 0.05
CA LEU A 52 -13.21 -22.33 1.30
C LEU A 52 -13.92 -23.69 1.15
N GLY A 53 -14.03 -24.21 -0.08
CA GLY A 53 -14.67 -25.50 -0.38
C GLY A 53 -16.16 -25.45 -0.73
N TYR A 54 -16.73 -24.24 -0.87
CA TYR A 54 -18.11 -24.04 -1.31
C TYR A 54 -18.19 -23.81 -2.82
N ASP A 55 -19.21 -24.37 -3.45
CA ASP A 55 -19.58 -24.15 -4.86
C ASP A 55 -20.74 -23.13 -4.89
N SER A 56 -20.43 -21.86 -5.15
CA SER A 56 -21.38 -20.75 -5.13
C SER A 56 -20.84 -19.57 -5.94
N ASP A 57 -21.69 -19.08 -6.84
CA ASP A 57 -21.43 -17.90 -7.67
C ASP A 57 -21.87 -16.57 -7.00
N GLU A 58 -22.27 -16.59 -5.73
CA GLU A 58 -22.68 -15.38 -5.01
C GLU A 58 -21.48 -14.43 -4.82
N ILE A 59 -21.68 -13.15 -5.20
CA ILE A 59 -20.61 -12.13 -5.22
C ILE A 59 -20.56 -11.39 -3.88
N LEU A 60 -19.37 -11.28 -3.31
CA LEU A 60 -19.10 -10.60 -2.05
C LEU A 60 -17.95 -9.59 -2.16
N LEU A 61 -18.05 -8.51 -1.38
CA LEU A 61 -16.99 -7.49 -1.29
C LEU A 61 -15.93 -7.94 -0.27
N PHE A 62 -14.92 -8.68 -0.75
CA PHE A 62 -13.86 -9.24 0.08
C PHE A 62 -12.95 -8.16 0.67
N ARG A 63 -13.07 -7.95 1.99
CA ARG A 63 -12.28 -6.98 2.75
C ARG A 63 -11.00 -7.61 3.30
N TYR A 64 -9.85 -7.03 2.97
CA TYR A 64 -8.53 -7.56 3.34
C TYR A 64 -7.53 -6.48 3.76
N CYS A 65 -6.56 -6.87 4.60
CA CYS A 65 -5.51 -5.97 5.08
C CYS A 65 -4.24 -6.04 4.21
N SER A 66 -3.71 -4.88 3.80
CA SER A 66 -2.42 -4.82 3.11
C SER A 66 -1.69 -3.49 3.30
N GLY A 67 -0.41 -3.46 2.91
CA GLY A 67 0.46 -2.29 3.03
C GLY A 67 1.65 -2.55 3.95
N ARG A 68 2.31 -1.49 4.41
CA ARG A 68 3.46 -1.56 5.32
C ARG A 68 3.18 -0.91 6.67
N CYS A 69 3.68 -1.56 7.72
CA CYS A 69 3.75 -0.99 9.05
C CYS A 69 4.91 0.00 9.15
N THR A 70 4.67 1.15 9.79
CA THR A 70 5.66 2.21 10.02
C THR A 70 6.57 1.86 11.19
N ALA A 71 7.76 2.46 11.24
CA ALA A 71 8.69 2.29 12.37
C ALA A 71 8.05 2.70 13.72
N SER A 72 7.10 3.64 13.71
CA SER A 72 6.34 4.08 14.89
C SER A 72 5.40 3.03 15.52
N ARG A 73 5.11 1.92 14.84
CA ARG A 73 4.35 0.79 15.41
C ARG A 73 5.23 -0.38 15.89
N ARG A 74 6.57 -0.21 15.89
CA ARG A 74 7.49 -1.23 16.41
C ARG A 74 7.54 -1.25 17.92
N ARG A 75 7.74 -2.45 18.47
CA ARG A 75 8.00 -2.72 19.88
C ARG A 75 9.49 -2.98 20.11
N ASN A 76 9.93 -3.01 21.36
CA ASN A 76 11.32 -3.33 21.73
C ASN A 76 11.78 -4.69 21.14
N TYR A 77 10.86 -5.65 21.02
CA TYR A 77 11.10 -6.93 20.33
C TYR A 77 11.55 -6.75 18.88
N ASP A 78 10.87 -5.93 18.08
CA ASP A 78 11.23 -5.70 16.66
C ASP A 78 12.63 -5.09 16.53
N ILE A 79 12.97 -4.16 17.43
CA ILE A 79 14.26 -3.46 17.45
C ILE A 79 15.38 -4.43 17.85
N ALA A 80 15.17 -5.22 18.91
CA ALA A 80 16.12 -6.24 19.34
C ALA A 80 16.30 -7.33 18.27
N LEU A 81 15.21 -7.76 17.62
CA LEU A 81 15.23 -8.76 16.55
C LEU A 81 15.95 -8.22 15.30
N GLU A 82 15.69 -6.96 14.90
CA GLU A 82 16.41 -6.27 13.83
C GLU A 82 17.91 -6.22 14.09
N HIS A 83 18.31 -5.84 15.32
CA HIS A 83 19.70 -5.74 15.72
C HIS A 83 20.40 -7.11 15.75
N THR A 84 19.81 -8.09 16.45
CA THR A 84 20.35 -9.46 16.62
C THR A 84 20.50 -10.17 15.27
N ARG A 85 19.56 -9.93 14.35
CA ARG A 85 19.60 -10.42 12.96
C ARG A 85 20.64 -9.70 12.10
N ARG A 86 20.86 -8.39 12.30
CA ARG A 86 21.93 -7.62 11.62
C ARG A 86 23.32 -8.05 12.08
N ALA A 87 23.49 -8.26 13.38
CA ALA A 87 24.72 -8.76 14.00
C ALA A 87 25.06 -10.22 13.64
N GLY A 88 24.19 -10.92 12.89
CA GLY A 88 24.43 -12.30 12.43
C GLY A 88 24.25 -13.38 13.51
N LEU A 89 23.85 -13.00 14.73
CA LEU A 89 23.66 -13.91 15.87
C LEU A 89 22.52 -14.91 15.62
N ILE A 90 21.52 -14.53 14.82
CA ILE A 90 20.51 -15.47 14.30
C ILE A 90 21.07 -16.20 13.08
N LYS A 91 21.28 -17.51 13.19
CA LYS A 91 21.72 -18.38 12.09
C LYS A 91 20.77 -18.26 10.90
N LYS A 92 21.30 -17.89 9.72
CA LYS A 92 20.53 -17.71 8.49
C LYS A 92 20.13 -19.06 7.88
N GLY A 93 19.04 -19.65 8.35
CA GLY A 93 18.38 -20.76 7.66
C GLY A 93 18.03 -20.37 6.22
N ARG A 94 18.24 -21.28 5.25
CA ARG A 94 17.90 -21.01 3.83
C ARG A 94 16.40 -20.79 3.60
N ARG A 95 15.55 -21.33 4.50
CA ARG A 95 14.08 -21.21 4.47
C ARG A 95 13.60 -20.08 5.40
N ASP A 96 14.20 -19.98 6.59
CA ASP A 96 13.68 -19.20 7.72
C ASP A 96 14.13 -17.73 7.70
N LYS A 97 13.62 -16.97 6.72
CA LYS A 97 13.88 -15.54 6.57
C LYS A 97 13.13 -14.70 7.60
N VAL A 98 13.65 -14.65 8.83
CA VAL A 98 13.14 -13.81 9.93
C VAL A 98 12.80 -12.39 9.43
N GLN A 99 11.55 -11.98 9.64
CA GLN A 99 11.07 -10.61 9.50
C GLN A 99 11.22 -9.88 10.85
N TYR A 100 11.39 -8.55 10.81
CA TYR A 100 11.59 -7.68 11.99
C TYR A 100 10.79 -6.37 11.85
N SER A 101 9.72 -6.43 11.05
CA SER A 101 8.71 -5.40 10.94
C SER A 101 7.36 -6.09 11.12
N PRO A 102 6.48 -5.59 12.00
CA PRO A 102 5.14 -6.12 12.16
C PRO A 102 4.41 -6.27 10.82
N CYS A 103 3.60 -7.31 10.70
CA CYS A 103 2.80 -7.60 9.54
C CYS A 103 1.49 -6.80 9.58
N CYS A 104 1.01 -6.39 8.40
CA CYS A 104 -0.34 -5.84 8.29
C CYS A 104 -1.35 -7.00 8.29
N ARG A 105 -2.16 -7.09 9.34
CA ARG A 105 -3.12 -8.20 9.56
C ARG A 105 -4.46 -7.65 10.04
N PRO A 106 -5.57 -8.39 9.87
CA PRO A 106 -6.82 -8.07 10.55
C PRO A 106 -6.62 -8.02 12.07
N ILE A 107 -7.29 -7.07 12.72
CA ILE A 107 -7.45 -7.00 14.18
C ILE A 107 -8.91 -7.04 14.63
N ALA A 108 -9.83 -6.88 13.67
CA ALA A 108 -11.23 -7.24 13.82
C ALA A 108 -11.79 -7.66 12.47
N TYR A 109 -12.79 -8.54 12.50
CA TYR A 109 -13.56 -8.96 11.34
C TYR A 109 -14.92 -8.26 11.30
N GLU A 110 -15.59 -8.37 10.16
CA GLU A 110 -17.00 -8.00 10.01
C GLU A 110 -17.90 -9.03 10.72
N LYS A 111 -19.21 -8.88 10.54
CA LYS A 111 -20.15 -9.98 10.83
C LYS A 111 -19.88 -11.19 9.93
N ASP A 112 -20.45 -12.31 10.34
CA ASP A 112 -20.59 -13.52 9.56
C ASP A 112 -21.26 -13.26 8.20
N ILE A 113 -20.72 -13.87 7.16
CA ILE A 113 -21.33 -13.88 5.82
C ILE A 113 -22.27 -15.08 5.74
N SER A 114 -23.46 -14.88 5.18
CA SER A 114 -24.38 -15.97 4.82
C SER A 114 -24.71 -15.88 3.34
N PHE A 115 -24.61 -16.99 2.63
CA PHE A 115 -24.78 -17.10 1.18
C PHE A 115 -25.52 -18.39 0.80
N LEU A 116 -26.00 -18.47 -0.43
CA LEU A 116 -26.61 -19.67 -1.01
C LEU A 116 -25.59 -20.42 -1.89
N ASP A 117 -25.51 -21.75 -1.76
CA ASP A 117 -24.73 -22.58 -2.67
C ASP A 117 -25.47 -22.94 -3.97
N ASN A 118 -24.72 -23.44 -4.95
CA ASN A 118 -25.23 -23.92 -6.24
C ASN A 118 -26.08 -25.20 -6.12
N ASN A 119 -26.39 -25.65 -4.89
CA ASN A 119 -27.36 -26.72 -4.57
C ASN A 119 -28.55 -26.18 -3.73
N SER A 120 -28.74 -24.86 -3.69
CA SER A 120 -29.79 -24.16 -2.95
C SER A 120 -29.78 -24.38 -1.43
N ARG A 121 -28.59 -24.52 -0.83
CA ARG A 121 -28.40 -24.61 0.63
C ARG A 121 -27.75 -23.33 1.15
N TYR A 122 -28.25 -22.86 2.29
CA TYR A 122 -27.63 -21.74 3.00
C TYR A 122 -26.43 -22.21 3.82
N HIS A 123 -25.36 -21.43 3.76
CA HIS A 123 -24.18 -21.58 4.62
C HIS A 123 -23.85 -20.24 5.29
N THR A 124 -23.25 -20.32 6.47
CA THR A 124 -22.81 -19.14 7.24
C THR A 124 -21.36 -19.33 7.66
N VAL A 125 -20.49 -18.34 7.38
CA VAL A 125 -19.04 -18.43 7.62
C VAL A 125 -18.54 -17.20 8.36
N GLN A 126 -17.73 -17.44 9.39
CA GLN A 126 -17.21 -16.42 10.31
C GLN A 126 -15.77 -16.02 9.98
N GLU A 127 -15.32 -14.85 10.43
CA GLU A 127 -13.94 -14.34 10.30
C GLU A 127 -13.35 -14.25 8.87
N VAL A 128 -14.18 -14.29 7.83
CA VAL A 128 -13.74 -14.20 6.42
C VAL A 128 -13.33 -12.78 6.03
N LEU A 129 -14.14 -11.78 6.41
CA LEU A 129 -13.99 -10.38 5.98
C LEU A 129 -13.32 -9.52 7.06
N ALA A 130 -12.21 -8.87 6.74
CA ALA A 130 -11.56 -7.94 7.65
C ALA A 130 -12.35 -6.63 7.81
N ARG A 131 -12.55 -6.16 9.05
CA ARG A 131 -13.16 -4.85 9.35
C ARG A 131 -12.12 -3.81 9.72
N GLU A 132 -11.07 -4.20 10.43
CA GLU A 132 -10.00 -3.31 10.89
C GLU A 132 -8.61 -3.93 10.70
N CYS A 133 -7.60 -3.11 10.36
CA CYS A 133 -6.24 -3.55 10.06
C CYS A 133 -5.20 -2.99 11.04
N GLY A 134 -4.53 -3.91 11.73
CA GLY A 134 -3.46 -3.62 12.67
C GLY A 134 -2.07 -3.95 12.15
N CYS A 135 -1.08 -3.61 12.97
CA CYS A 135 0.31 -4.04 12.80
C CYS A 135 0.66 -4.92 14.00
N ALA A 136 0.92 -6.20 13.74
CA ALA A 136 1.23 -7.23 14.73
C ALA A 136 2.43 -8.07 14.26
#